data_AF-X1G6A4-F1
#
_entry.id   AF-X1G6A4-F1
#
_cell.length_a   1.000
_cell.length_b   1.000
_cell.length_c   1.000
_cell.angle_alpha   90.00
_cell.angle_beta   90.00
_cell.angle_gamma   90.00
#
_symmetry.space_group_name_H-M   'P 1'
#
loop_
_entity.id
_entity.type
_entity.pdbx_description
1 polymer ?
#
loop_
_entity_poly.entity_id
_entity_poly.type
_entity_poly.pdbx_seq_one_letter_code
_entity_poly.pdbx_strand_id
1 'polypeptide(L)'
;MESLPEVYQQIVDYLPKIGKSVAILIAGLIFAMVIRLVISRGLAAIRFDKLSDRLGIAEFLKKGHVEYTFSRLIATVIYWFVIVFALFAAADALGIPVLASFVEKVAAYAPNLVVGMLI
;
A
#
# COMPACT_ATOMS: atom_id res chain seq x y z
N MET A 1 31.83 8.33 24.19
CA MET A 1 30.81 8.09 25.24
C MET A 1 29.73 9.10 24.97
N GLU A 2 28.61 8.70 24.35
CA GLU A 2 27.46 9.60 24.20
C GLU A 2 27.05 10.07 25.59
N SER A 3 26.93 11.39 25.76
CA SER A 3 26.53 11.95 27.02
C SER A 3 25.01 11.74 27.18
N LEU A 4 24.57 11.31 28.36
CA LEU A 4 23.13 11.11 28.67
C LEU A 4 22.20 12.26 28.21
N PRO A 5 22.63 13.55 28.19
CA PRO A 5 21.84 14.64 27.64
C PRO A 5 21.53 14.54 26.14
N GLU A 6 22.42 13.98 25.33
CA GLU A 6 22.25 13.86 23.87
C GLU A 6 21.18 12.81 23.52
N VAL A 7 21.16 11.69 24.25
CA VAL A 7 20.13 10.64 24.10
C VAL A 7 18.75 11.19 24.49
N TYR A 8 18.68 12.01 25.53
CA TYR A 8 17.43 12.65 25.94
C TYR A 8 16.85 13.58 24.88
N GLN A 9 17.68 14.41 24.23
CA GLN A 9 17.22 15.30 23.17
C GLN A 9 16.71 14.54 21.95
N GLN A 10 17.41 13.47 21.54
CA GLN A 10 16.94 12.64 20.42
C GLN A 10 15.56 12.04 20.69
N ILE A 11 15.31 11.53 21.91
CA ILE A 11 14.00 10.96 22.27
C ILE A 11 12.89 12.01 22.16
N VAL A 12 13.13 13.23 22.63
CA VAL A 12 12.18 14.34 22.55
C VAL A 12 11.88 14.72 21.09
N ASP A 13 12.87 14.67 20.21
CA ASP A 13 12.72 14.98 18.78
C ASP A 13 12.02 13.88 17.98
N TYR A 14 12.06 12.62 18.43
CA TYR A 14 11.34 11.51 17.79
C TYR A 14 9.86 11.46 18.17
N LEU A 15 9.49 11.92 19.36
CA LEU A 15 8.11 11.93 19.85
C LEU A 15 7.11 12.62 18.88
N PRO A 16 7.38 13.83 18.35
CA PRO A 16 6.49 14.47 17.39
C PRO A 16 6.43 13.74 16.04
N LYS A 17 7.50 13.07 15.61
CA LYS A 17 7.53 12.28 14.37
C LYS A 17 6.62 11.06 14.46
N ILE A 18 6.63 10.37 15.60
CA ILE A 18 5.72 9.25 15.87
C ILE A 18 4.28 9.74 15.82
N GLY A 19 3.96 10.86 16.48
CA GLY A 19 2.63 11.46 16.42
C GLY A 19 2.15 11.76 15.00
N LYS A 20 3.00 12.36 14.16
CA LYS A 20 2.71 12.62 12.74
C LYS A 20 2.47 11.32 11.95
N SER A 21 3.33 10.32 12.14
CA SER A 21 3.21 9.04 11.43
C SER A 21 1.90 8.31 11.75
N VAL A 22 1.49 8.32 13.01
CA VAL A 22 0.22 7.73 13.45
C VAL A 22 -0.96 8.49 12.86
N ALA A 23 -0.91 9.83 12.87
CA ALA A 23 -1.94 10.65 12.23
C ALA A 23 -2.09 10.34 10.73
N ILE A 24 -0.96 10.17 10.02
CA ILE A 24 -0.93 9.79 8.60
C ILE A 24 -1.53 8.39 8.39
N LEU A 25 -1.18 7.41 9.23
CA LEU A 25 -1.77 6.07 9.15
C LEU A 25 -3.29 6.11 9.32
N ILE A 26 -3.77 6.83 10.33
CA ILE A 26 -5.21 6.97 10.58
C ILE A 26 -5.90 7.63 9.37
N ALA A 27 -5.33 8.73 8.86
CA ALA A 27 -5.86 9.41 7.69
C ALA A 27 -5.87 8.50 6.44
N GLY A 28 -4.78 7.76 6.21
CA GLY A 28 -4.65 6.81 5.12
C GLY A 28 -5.64 5.65 5.19
N LEU A 29 -5.89 5.12 6.39
CA LEU A 29 -6.89 4.06 6.60
C LEU A 29 -8.31 4.55 6.33
N ILE A 30 -8.66 5.76 6.79
CA ILE A 30 -9.94 6.38 6.51
C ILE A 30 -10.09 6.60 5.00
N PHE A 31 -9.06 7.16 4.36
CA PHE A 31 -9.05 7.40 2.91
C PHE A 31 -9.19 6.11 2.11
N ALA A 32 -8.47 5.05 2.48
CA ALA A 32 -8.57 3.72 1.86
C ALA A 32 -9.99 3.16 1.96
N MET A 33 -10.64 3.30 3.12
CA MET A 33 -12.01 2.84 3.33
C MET A 33 -13.00 3.60 2.44
N VAL A 34 -12.84 4.92 2.30
CA VAL A 34 -13.66 5.75 1.41
C VAL A 34 -13.47 5.34 -0.04
N ILE A 35 -12.22 5.20 -0.51
CA ILE A 35 -11.91 4.76 -1.87
C ILE A 35 -12.54 3.41 -2.17
N ARG A 36 -12.40 2.44 -1.27
CA ARG A 36 -12.97 1.10 -1.44
C ARG A 36 -14.48 1.16 -1.64
N LEU A 37 -15.17 2.02 -0.88
CA LEU A 37 -16.62 2.20 -0.99
C LEU A 37 -17.01 2.87 -2.31
N VAL A 38 -16.29 3.92 -2.71
CA VAL A 38 -16.55 4.65 -3.97
C VAL A 38 -16.35 3.73 -5.17
N ILE A 39 -15.24 2.99 -5.22
CA ILE A 39 -14.91 2.09 -6.33
C ILE A 39 -15.89 0.92 -6.39
N SER A 40 -16.15 0.25 -5.27
CA SER A 40 -17.09 -0.88 -5.26
C SER A 40 -18.49 -0.47 -5.72
N ARG A 41 -18.98 0.71 -5.29
CA ARG A 41 -20.27 1.23 -5.74
C ARG A 41 -20.26 1.72 -7.17
N GLY A 42 -19.18 2.38 -7.62
CA GLY A 42 -19.04 2.87 -9.00
C GLY A 42 -19.04 1.72 -10.00
N LEU A 43 -18.23 0.67 -9.76
CA LEU A 43 -18.17 -0.51 -10.62
C LEU A 43 -19.49 -1.29 -10.62
N ALA A 44 -20.15 -1.41 -9.47
CA ALA A 44 -21.48 -2.02 -9.38
C ALA A 44 -22.54 -1.20 -10.13
N ALA A 45 -22.50 0.13 -10.06
CA ALA A 45 -23.45 1.04 -10.72
C ALA A 45 -23.39 0.96 -12.25
N ILE A 46 -22.19 0.76 -12.81
CA ILE A 46 -22.00 0.59 -14.27
C ILE A 46 -22.44 -0.81 -14.75
N ARG A 47 -22.96 -1.66 -13.85
CA ARG A 47 -23.28 -3.08 -14.11
C ARG A 47 -22.07 -3.87 -14.61
N PHE A 48 -20.86 -3.49 -14.19
CA PHE A 48 -19.64 -4.21 -14.54
C PHE A 48 -19.70 -5.67 -14.09
N ASP A 49 -20.38 -5.93 -12.98
CA ASP A 49 -20.68 -7.29 -12.51
C ASP A 49 -21.49 -8.10 -13.54
N LYS A 50 -22.48 -7.51 -14.24
CA LYS A 50 -23.22 -8.20 -15.33
C LYS A 50 -22.38 -8.41 -16.58
N LEU A 51 -21.38 -7.56 -16.82
CA LEU A 51 -20.45 -7.71 -17.93
C LEU A 51 -19.47 -8.86 -17.65
N SER A 52 -18.96 -8.93 -16.42
CA SER A 52 -18.12 -10.04 -15.95
C SER A 52 -18.85 -11.39 -15.92
N ASP A 53 -20.15 -11.41 -15.62
CA ASP A 53 -20.99 -12.62 -15.75
C ASP A 53 -21.02 -13.11 -17.20
N ARG A 54 -21.20 -12.21 -18.18
CA ARG A 54 -21.21 -12.55 -19.62
C ARG A 54 -19.86 -12.98 -20.15
N LEU A 55 -18.77 -12.54 -19.54
CA LEU A 55 -17.40 -12.90 -19.89
C LEU A 55 -16.93 -14.21 -19.23
N GLY A 56 -17.79 -14.89 -18.45
CA GLY A 56 -17.44 -16.14 -17.75
C GLY A 56 -16.50 -15.95 -16.55
N ILE A 57 -16.15 -14.70 -16.21
CA ILE A 57 -15.26 -14.36 -15.10
C ILE A 57 -15.92 -14.75 -13.76
N ALA A 58 -17.24 -14.58 -13.66
CA ALA A 58 -17.99 -14.99 -12.48
C ALA A 58 -18.04 -16.51 -12.28
N GLU A 59 -18.10 -17.30 -13.36
CA GLU A 59 -18.00 -18.76 -13.28
C GLU A 59 -16.60 -19.21 -12.86
N PHE A 60 -15.55 -18.56 -13.35
CA PHE A 60 -14.17 -18.81 -12.94
C PHE A 60 -13.97 -18.54 -11.45
N LEU A 61 -14.49 -17.42 -10.95
CA LEU A 61 -14.46 -17.04 -9.53
C LEU A 61 -15.24 -18.03 -8.65
N LYS A 62 -16.43 -18.46 -9.09
CA LYS A 62 -17.22 -19.48 -8.38
C LYS A 62 -16.53 -20.83 -8.33
N LYS A 63 -15.86 -21.27 -9.41
CA LYS A 63 -15.05 -22.50 -9.42
C LYS A 63 -13.90 -22.42 -8.40
N GLY A 64 -13.32 -21.25 -8.22
CA GLY A 64 -12.33 -20.96 -7.18
C GLY A 64 -12.89 -20.82 -5.76
N HIS A 65 -14.18 -21.06 -5.52
CA HIS A 65 -14.85 -20.85 -4.22
C HIS A 65 -14.74 -19.40 -3.71
N VAL A 66 -14.61 -18.43 -4.62
CA VAL A 66 -14.54 -17.01 -4.29
C VAL A 66 -15.96 -16.42 -4.32
N GLU A 67 -16.54 -16.15 -3.14
CA GLU A 67 -17.89 -15.56 -3.01
C GLU A 67 -17.94 -14.04 -3.30
N TYR A 68 -16.81 -13.43 -3.65
CA TYR A 68 -16.71 -12.01 -3.92
C TYR A 68 -17.00 -11.67 -5.39
N THR A 69 -17.77 -10.60 -5.63
CA THR A 69 -17.94 -10.06 -6.99
C THR A 69 -16.62 -9.47 -7.50
N PHE A 70 -16.42 -9.48 -8.83
CA PHE A 70 -15.22 -8.95 -9.46
C PHE A 70 -14.97 -7.48 -9.09
N SER A 71 -16.02 -6.67 -9.03
CA SER A 71 -15.96 -5.28 -8.57
C SER A 71 -15.42 -5.14 -7.14
N ARG A 72 -15.82 -6.06 -6.25
CA ARG A 72 -15.37 -6.06 -4.85
C ARG A 72 -13.93 -6.56 -4.72
N LEU A 73 -13.48 -7.45 -5.61
CA LEU A 73 -12.07 -7.85 -5.68
C LEU A 73 -11.20 -6.67 -6.10
N ILE A 74 -11.55 -5.97 -7.18
CA ILE A 74 -10.81 -4.77 -7.62
C ILE A 74 -10.76 -3.72 -6.51
N ALA A 75 -11.90 -3.44 -5.87
CA ALA A 75 -11.94 -2.50 -4.75
C ALA A 75 -11.04 -2.95 -3.58
N THR A 76 -10.95 -4.26 -3.32
CA THR A 76 -10.07 -4.81 -2.28
C THR A 76 -8.59 -4.70 -2.65
N VAL A 77 -8.23 -4.94 -3.91
CA VAL A 77 -6.87 -4.75 -4.40
C VAL A 77 -6.44 -3.29 -4.24
N ILE A 78 -7.27 -2.35 -4.71
CA ILE A 78 -6.98 -0.91 -4.61
C ILE A 78 -6.89 -0.47 -3.15
N TYR A 79 -7.77 -0.97 -2.27
CA TYR A 79 -7.68 -0.73 -0.84
C TYR A 79 -6.32 -1.12 -0.25
N TRP A 80 -5.80 -2.31 -0.60
CA TRP A 80 -4.48 -2.75 -0.16
C TRP A 80 -3.35 -1.86 -0.71
N PHE A 81 -3.43 -1.42 -1.96
CA PHE A 81 -2.47 -0.46 -2.51
C PHE A 81 -2.45 0.85 -1.71
N VAL A 82 -3.61 1.42 -1.40
CA VAL A 82 -3.69 2.67 -0.61
C VAL A 82 -3.08 2.48 0.78
N ILE A 83 -3.30 1.34 1.43
CA ILE A 83 -2.66 1.02 2.72
C ILE A 83 -1.14 0.99 2.58
N VAL A 84 -0.60 0.34 1.55
CA VAL A 84 0.85 0.28 1.32
C VAL A 84 1.43 1.69 1.14
N PHE A 85 0.77 2.56 0.38
CA PHE A 85 1.19 3.95 0.23
C PHE A 85 1.08 4.74 1.54
N ALA A 86 0.03 4.52 2.33
CA ALA A 86 -0.10 5.14 3.65
C ALA A 86 1.02 4.69 4.61
N LEU A 87 1.42 3.41 4.55
CA LEU A 87 2.57 2.89 5.29
C LEU A 87 3.88 3.57 4.86
N PHE A 88 4.10 3.75 3.56
CA PHE A 88 5.28 4.48 3.07
C PHE A 88 5.28 5.94 3.53
N ALA A 89 4.15 6.64 3.45
CA ALA A 89 4.04 8.01 3.93
C ALA A 89 4.26 8.13 5.45
N ALA A 90 3.77 7.16 6.22
CA ALA A 90 4.00 7.11 7.66
C ALA A 90 5.47 6.83 8.02
N ALA A 91 6.12 5.93 7.29
CA ALA A 91 7.55 5.66 7.44
C ALA A 91 8.40 6.89 7.07
N ASP A 92 8.04 7.60 6.01
CA ASP A 92 8.70 8.84 5.61
C ASP A 92 8.53 9.93 6.68
N ALA A 93 7.36 10.03 7.30
CA ALA A 93 7.12 10.93 8.43
C ALA A 93 7.93 10.58 9.69
N LEU A 94 8.37 9.33 9.85
CA LEU A 94 9.34 8.91 10.88
C LEU A 94 10.79 9.29 10.51
N GLY A 95 11.03 9.75 9.28
CA GLY A 95 12.35 10.01 8.73
C GLY A 95 13.00 8.79 8.09
N ILE A 96 12.22 7.76 7.76
CA ILE A 96 12.69 6.54 7.08
C ILE A 96 12.17 6.59 5.64
N PRO A 97 12.98 7.03 4.66
CA PRO A 97 12.54 7.19 3.27
C PRO A 97 12.47 5.83 2.54
N VAL A 98 11.51 4.98 2.93
CA VAL A 98 11.38 3.59 2.48
C VAL A 98 11.26 3.48 0.96
N LEU A 99 10.47 4.37 0.34
CA LEU A 99 10.26 4.34 -1.11
C LEU A 99 11.56 4.62 -1.87
N ALA A 100 12.34 5.63 -1.44
CA ALA A 100 13.62 5.96 -2.05
C ALA A 100 14.60 4.79 -1.91
N SER A 101 14.71 4.21 -0.71
CA SER A 101 15.57 3.05 -0.47
C SER A 101 15.16 1.83 -1.29
N PHE A 102 13.87 1.64 -1.58
CA PHE A 102 13.41 0.58 -2.47
C PHE A 102 13.86 0.82 -3.91
N VAL A 103 13.68 2.05 -4.42
CA VAL A 103 14.12 2.42 -5.78
C VAL A 103 15.62 2.25 -5.92
N GLU A 104 16.40 2.70 -4.93
CA GLU A 104 17.85 2.54 -4.90
C GLU A 104 18.26 1.07 -4.97
N LYS A 105 17.63 0.20 -4.17
CA LYS A 105 17.87 -1.25 -4.21
C LYS A 105 17.53 -1.87 -5.56
N VAL A 106 16.39 -1.50 -6.15
CA VAL A 106 15.98 -2.01 -7.47
C VAL A 106 16.96 -1.54 -8.56
N ALA A 107 17.37 -0.27 -8.53
CA ALA A 107 18.37 0.26 -9.45
C ALA A 107 19.73 -0.44 -9.28
N ALA A 108 20.16 -0.71 -8.04
CA ALA A 108 21.38 -1.44 -7.74
C ALA A 108 21.32 -2.92 -8.18
N TYR A 109 20.11 -3.49 -8.33
CA TYR A 109 19.94 -4.84 -8.89
C TYR A 109 20.14 -4.90 -10.41
N ALA A 110 19.88 -3.81 -11.15
CA ALA A 110 20.06 -3.78 -12.60
C ALA A 110 21.45 -4.26 -13.08
N PRO A 111 22.58 -3.77 -12.53
CA PRO A 111 23.90 -4.27 -12.93
C PRO A 111 24.11 -5.75 -12.55
N ASN A 112 23.63 -6.19 -11.39
CA ASN A 112 23.76 -7.59 -10.95
C ASN A 112 23.00 -8.56 -11.85
N LEU A 113 21.84 -8.16 -12.40
CA LEU A 113 21.10 -8.94 -13.38
C LEU A 113 21.88 -9.12 -14.68
N VAL A 114 22.58 -8.07 -15.13
CA VAL A 114 23.45 -8.15 -16.32
C VAL A 114 24.64 -9.07 -16.08
N VAL A 115 25.32 -8.92 -14.94
CA VAL A 115 26.45 -9.80 -14.57
C VAL A 115 25.99 -11.25 -14.44
N GLY A 116 24.84 -11.50 -13.81
CA GLY A 116 24.29 -12.85 -13.65
C GLY A 116 23.85 -13.53 -14.95
N MET A 117 23.58 -12.77 -16.03
CA MET A 117 23.31 -13.34 -17.36
C MET A 117 24.58 -13.65 -18.15
N LEU A 118 25.73 -13.08 -17.76
CA LEU A 118 27.00 -13.21 -18.50
C LEU A 118 27.90 -14.35 -17.97
N ILE A 119 27.54 -14.95 -16.82
CA ILE A 119 28.31 -16.02 -16.15
C ILE A 119 27.55 -17.33 -16.25
#